data_AF-A0A2N4WUW9-F1
#
_entry.id   AF-A0A2N4WUW9-F1
#
_cell.length_a   1.000
_cell.length_b   1.000
_cell.length_c   1.000
_cell.angle_alpha   90.00
_cell.angle_beta   90.00
_cell.angle_gamma   90.00
#
_symmetry.space_group_name_H-M   'P 1'
#
loop_
_entity.id
_entity.type
_entity.pdbx_description
1 polymer ?
#
loop_
_entity_poly.entity_id
_entity_poly.type
_entity_poly.pdbx_seq_one_letter_code
_entity_poly.pdbx_strand_id
1 'polypeptide(L)' 'MSLLSFVGCWLNHHKPDRRKVEWDGRGYVGHCRHCGVAIERHSRRNWRRQKPAGDHSHNEPTAT' A
#
# COMPACT_ATOMS: atom_id res chain seq x y z
N MET A 1 -11.71 17.20 -9.65
CA MET A 1 -11.71 15.92 -8.91
C MET A 1 -12.83 15.07 -9.48
N SER A 2 -12.55 14.00 -10.23
CA SER A 2 -13.59 13.19 -10.88
C SER A 2 -14.05 12.07 -9.94
N LEU A 3 -15.36 11.98 -9.69
CA LEU A 3 -16.01 10.99 -8.82
C LEU A 3 -15.63 9.54 -9.15
N LEU A 4 -15.32 9.25 -10.42
CA LEU A 4 -14.85 7.94 -10.90
C LEU A 4 -13.51 7.51 -10.29
N SER A 5 -12.70 8.46 -9.79
CA SER A 5 -11.39 8.18 -9.21
C SER A 5 -11.48 7.54 -7.81
N PHE A 6 -12.61 7.71 -7.12
CA PHE A 6 -12.85 7.11 -5.81
C PHE A 6 -13.28 5.65 -5.90
N VAL A 7 -14.05 5.28 -6.93
CA VAL A 7 -14.53 3.89 -7.13
C VAL A 7 -13.37 2.91 -7.28
N GLY A 8 -12.31 3.30 -8.00
CA GLY A 8 -11.10 2.48 -8.13
C GLY A 8 -10.43 2.17 -6.78
N CYS A 9 -10.46 3.10 -5.83
CA CYS A 9 -9.90 2.88 -4.49
C CYS A 9 -10.66 1.80 -3.72
N TRP A 10 -11.98 1.69 -3.93
CA TRP A 10 -12.82 0.67 -3.30
C TRP A 10 -12.51 -0.74 -3.85
N LEU A 11 -12.16 -0.83 -5.12
CA LEU A 11 -11.66 -2.06 -5.77
C LEU A 11 -10.16 -2.32 -5.52
N ASN A 12 -9.60 -1.68 -4.48
CA ASN A 12 -8.18 -1.76 -4.10
C ASN A 12 -7.23 -1.40 -5.27
N HIS A 13 -7.69 -0.59 -6.22
CA HIS A 13 -6.91 -0.14 -7.37
C HIS A 13 -6.52 1.31 -7.16
N HIS A 14 -5.32 1.51 -6.64
CA HIS A 14 -4.85 2.83 -6.23
C HIS A 14 -3.97 3.46 -7.31
N LYS A 15 -3.88 4.80 -7.29
CA LYS A 15 -2.92 5.56 -8.08
C LYS A 15 -1.99 6.30 -7.13
N PRO A 16 -0.67 6.09 -7.20
CA PRO A 16 0.27 6.82 -6.35
C PRO A 16 0.38 8.28 -6.76
N ASP A 17 0.70 9.11 -5.79
CA ASP A 17 1.39 10.36 -6.08
C ASP A 17 2.82 10.05 -6.53
N ARG A 18 3.06 10.08 -7.84
CA ARG A 18 4.35 9.72 -8.45
C ARG A 18 5.53 10.58 -7.97
N ARG A 19 5.27 11.77 -7.42
CA ARG A 19 6.32 12.65 -6.88
C ARG A 19 6.77 12.25 -5.47
N LYS A 20 5.95 11.45 -4.78
CA LYS A 20 6.19 10.96 -3.40
C LYS A 20 6.32 9.43 -3.35
N VAL A 21 6.66 8.83 -4.49
CA VAL A 21 6.95 7.40 -4.54
C VAL A 21 8.41 7.21 -4.15
N GLU A 22 8.63 6.31 -3.20
CA GLU A 22 9.94 5.98 -2.67
C GLU A 22 10.20 4.48 -2.80
N TRP A 23 11.46 4.08 -2.76
CA TRP A 23 11.87 2.67 -2.74
C TRP A 23 12.22 2.28 -1.31
N ASP A 24 11.54 1.28 -0.76
CA ASP A 24 11.71 0.85 0.65
C ASP A 24 12.75 -0.27 0.83
N GLY A 25 13.48 -0.61 -0.23
CA GLY A 25 14.42 -1.74 -0.26
C GLY A 25 13.84 -3.02 -0.86
N ARG A 26 12.52 -3.16 -0.96
CA ARG A 26 11.84 -4.35 -1.52
C ARG A 26 10.93 -4.00 -2.69
N GLY A 27 10.29 -2.85 -2.62
CA GLY A 27 9.32 -2.39 -3.60
C GLY A 27 9.23 -0.87 -3.63
N TYR A 28 8.40 -0.38 -4.54
CA TYR A 28 8.03 1.04 -4.55
C TYR A 28 6.83 1.23 -3.64
N VAL A 29 6.94 2.14 -2.69
CA VAL A 29 5.88 2.53 -1.75
C VAL A 29 5.50 3.99 -1.95
N GLY A 30 4.32 4.37 -1.45
CA GLY A 30 3.87 5.75 -1.49
C GLY A 30 2.43 5.87 -1.00
N HIS A 31 1.82 7.02 -1.30
CA HIS A 31 0.44 7.30 -0.90
C HIS A 31 -0.48 7.43 -2.11
N CYS A 32 -1.72 6.96 -1.95
CA CYS A 32 -2.74 7.11 -2.96
C CYS A 32 -3.11 8.59 -3.11
N ARG A 33 -3.03 9.14 -4.33
CA ARG A 33 -3.39 10.55 -4.61
C ARG A 33 -4.89 10.85 -4.44
N HIS A 34 -5.73 9.82 -4.26
CA HIS A 34 -7.19 9.95 -4.20
C HIS A 34 -7.71 9.78 -2.78
N CYS A 35 -7.32 8.71 -2.08
CA CYS A 35 -7.77 8.44 -0.71
C CYS A 35 -6.69 8.58 0.36
N GLY A 36 -5.44 8.91 -0.02
CA GLY A 36 -4.35 9.16 0.93
C GLY A 36 -3.75 7.91 1.58
N VAL A 37 -4.30 6.72 1.39
CA VAL A 37 -3.78 5.49 2.04
C VAL A 37 -2.40 5.09 1.54
N ALA A 38 -1.62 4.45 2.41
CA ALA A 38 -0.35 3.83 2.05
C ALA A 38 -0.56 2.68 1.06
N ILE A 39 0.24 2.67 0.01
CA ILE A 39 0.16 1.73 -1.11
C ILE A 39 1.56 1.27 -1.51
N GLU A 40 1.62 0.05 -2.04
CA GLU A 40 2.83 -0.55 -2.57
C GLU A 40 2.61 -0.99 -4.02
N ARG A 41 3.68 -1.01 -4.80
CA ARG A 41 3.67 -1.43 -6.19
C ARG A 41 3.87 -2.94 -6.29
N HIS A 42 2.82 -3.67 -6.60
CA HIS A 42 2.87 -5.11 -6.86
C HIS A 42 3.43 -5.43 -8.24
N SER A 43 3.05 -4.65 -9.26
CA SER A 43 3.60 -4.80 -10.61
C SER A 43 3.55 -3.48 -11.37
N ARG A 44 3.98 -3.46 -12.64
CA ARG A 44 3.96 -2.23 -13.46
C ARG A 44 2.54 -1.68 -13.55
N ARG A 45 2.35 -0.46 -13.03
CA ARG A 45 1.05 0.26 -12.92
C ARG A 45 0.03 -0.37 -11.95
N ASN A 46 0.36 -1.48 -11.30
CA ASN A 46 -0.51 -2.13 -10.35
C ASN A 46 -0.10 -1.74 -8.92
N TRP A 47 -0.86 -0.83 -8.33
CA TRP A 47 -0.64 -0.33 -6.98
C TRP A 47 -1.80 -0.74 -6.09
N ARG A 48 -1.46 -1.39 -4.98
CA ARG A 48 -2.40 -1.97 -4.03
C ARG A 48 -2.14 -1.39 -2.65
N ARG A 49 -3.13 -1.45 -1.76
CA ARG A 49 -2.94 -1.07 -0.36
C ARG A 49 -1.78 -1.87 0.23
N GLN A 50 -0.84 -1.17 0.87
CA GLN A 50 0.25 -1.81 1.58
C GLN A 50 -0.35 -2.65 2.70
N LYS A 51 0.01 -3.94 2.76
CA LYS A 51 -0.35 -4.73 3.94
C LYS A 51 0.41 -4.13 5.12
N PRO A 52 -0.24 -3.91 6.28
CA PRO A 52 0.53 -3.61 7.49
C PRO A 52 1.60 -4.70 7.59
N ALA A 53 2.87 -4.30 7.73
CA ALA A 53 3.95 -5.23 7.99
C ALA A 53 3.44 -6.12 9.11
N GLY A 54 3.30 -7.42 8.82
CA GLY A 54 2.59 -8.33 9.70
C GLY A 54 3.08 -8.09 11.12
N ASP A 55 2.13 -7.86 12.01
CA ASP A 55 2.31 -7.99 13.43
C ASP A 55 2.99 -9.34 13.64
N HIS A 56 4.31 -9.33 13.77
CA HIS A 56 5.09 -10.49 14.18
C HIS A 56 4.85 -10.70 15.67
N SER A 57 3.59 -10.79 16.10
CA SER A 57 3.21 -11.46 17.33
C SER A 57 3.28 -12.96 17.08
N HIS A 58 4.49 -13.44 16.80
CA HIS A 58 4.81 -14.87 16.81
C HIS A 58 5.12 -15.22 18.26
N ASN A 59 4.24 -16.05 18.85
CA ASN A 59 4.36 -16.80 20.10
C ASN A 59 5.72 -16.72 20.82
N GLU A 60 5.68 -16.23 22.06
CA GLU A 60 6.63 -16.59 23.11
C GLU A 60 6.67 -18.13 23.24
N PRO A 61 7.82 -18.81 23.10
CA PRO A 61 7.94 -20.18 23.54
C PRO A 61 8.11 -20.17 25.05
N THR A 62 7.05 -20.53 25.78
CA THR A 62 7.15 -20.84 27.21
C THR A 62 8.11 -22.01 27.39
N ALA A 63 9.33 -21.74 27.85
CA ALA A 63 10.23 -22.75 28.38
C ALA A 63 10.01 -22.84 29.90
N THR A 64 9.51 -23.99 30.38
CA THR A 64 9.68 -24.43 31.78
C THR A 64 9.69 -25.95 31.82
#